data_AF-A0A158PNF6-F1
#
_entry.id   AF-A0A158PNF6-F1
#
_cell.length_a   1.000
_cell.length_b   1.000
_cell.length_c   1.000
_cell.angle_alpha   90.00
_cell.angle_beta   90.00
_cell.angle_gamma   90.00
#
_symmetry.space_group_name_H-M   'P 1'
#
loop_
_entity.id
_entity.type
_entity.pdbx_description
1 polymer ?
#
loop_
_entity_poly.entity_id
_entity_poly.type
_entity_poly.pdbx_seq_one_letter_code
_entity_poly.pdbx_strand_id
1 'polypeptide(L)'
;MFIWFCRQADSFDLLLTNAHTKRQYTADEFIPRNSSVIVQRTPRDNAAKLPKVQDSTNSGIVTKAATTSDNFTGHIESEQFNQLSEEERIAHIKEVSAYKYQPSNFQKKSSSILWGPPPPTYQCNRCSQSGHWYKNCPMVTVIS
;
A
#
# COMPACT_ATOMS: atom_id res chain seq x y z
N MET A 1 10.66 -16.00 -24.33
CA MET A 1 9.81 -15.05 -23.59
C MET A 1 9.58 -15.62 -22.20
N PHE A 2 10.37 -15.22 -21.22
CA PHE A 2 10.22 -15.69 -19.84
C PHE A 2 9.27 -14.74 -19.12
N ILE A 3 8.10 -15.27 -18.76
CA ILE A 3 7.08 -14.54 -18.01
C ILE A 3 7.56 -14.51 -16.56
N TRP A 4 8.01 -13.34 -16.09
CA TRP A 4 8.39 -13.12 -14.70
C TRP A 4 7.11 -13.01 -13.86
N PHE A 5 6.44 -14.13 -13.59
CA PHE A 5 5.46 -14.19 -12.51
C PHE A 5 6.21 -14.30 -11.19
N CYS A 6 6.00 -13.33 -10.29
CA CYS A 6 6.54 -13.36 -8.93
C CYS A 6 6.11 -14.67 -8.25
N ARG A 7 7.09 -15.55 -8.01
CA ARG A 7 6.93 -16.95 -7.61
C ARG A 7 6.59 -17.06 -6.12
N GLN A 8 5.37 -16.71 -5.75
CA GLN A 8 4.77 -17.16 -4.50
C GLN A 8 3.76 -18.27 -4.82
N ALA A 9 4.24 -19.37 -5.39
CA ALA A 9 3.40 -20.47 -5.87
C ALA A 9 2.75 -21.32 -4.74
N ASP A 10 3.10 -21.05 -3.49
CA ASP A 10 2.67 -21.88 -2.35
C ASP A 10 1.37 -21.39 -1.68
N SER A 11 0.83 -20.24 -2.09
CA SER A 11 -0.36 -19.65 -1.45
C SER A 11 -1.65 -19.76 -2.26
N PHE A 12 -1.58 -20.00 -3.56
CA PHE A 12 -2.75 -20.11 -4.44
C PHE A 12 -2.50 -21.08 -5.59
N ASP A 13 -3.56 -21.74 -6.03
CA ASP A 13 -3.59 -22.55 -7.25
C ASP A 13 -4.09 -21.72 -8.44
N LEU A 14 -3.72 -22.16 -9.65
CA LEU A 14 -4.15 -21.56 -10.90
C LEU A 14 -5.15 -22.46 -11.61
N LEU A 15 -6.30 -21.87 -11.94
CA LEU A 15 -7.36 -22.48 -12.74
C LEU A 15 -7.28 -21.93 -14.16
N LEU A 16 -7.02 -22.79 -15.14
CA LEU A 16 -6.96 -22.39 -16.55
C LEU A 16 -8.21 -22.86 -17.28
N THR A 17 -8.88 -21.93 -17.96
CA THR A 17 -10.13 -22.19 -18.67
C THR A 17 -10.09 -21.60 -20.07
N ASN A 18 -10.54 -22.33 -21.09
CA ASN A 18 -10.68 -21.79 -22.45
C ASN A 18 -11.73 -20.67 -22.47
N ALA A 19 -11.38 -19.50 -23.03
CA ALA A 19 -12.23 -18.32 -23.00
C ALA A 19 -13.56 -18.49 -23.75
N HIS A 20 -13.59 -19.34 -24.79
CA HIS A 20 -14.76 -19.49 -25.65
C HIS A 20 -15.61 -20.70 -25.24
N THR A 21 -14.98 -21.83 -24.94
CA THR A 21 -15.70 -23.08 -24.62
C THR A 21 -15.95 -23.25 -23.13
N LYS A 22 -15.35 -22.41 -22.28
CA LYS A 22 -15.37 -22.51 -20.81
C LYS A 22 -14.87 -23.85 -20.28
N ARG A 23 -14.17 -24.62 -21.10
CA ARG A 23 -13.57 -25.89 -20.73
C ARG A 23 -12.32 -25.63 -19.90
N GLN A 24 -12.24 -26.27 -18.74
CA GLN A 24 -11.07 -26.21 -17.87
C GLN A 24 -9.97 -27.16 -18.35
N TYR A 25 -8.73 -26.69 -18.30
CA TYR A 25 -7.55 -27.50 -18.55
C TYR A 25 -7.02 -28.07 -17.23
N THR A 26 -6.62 -29.35 -17.27
CA THR A 26 -5.93 -30.01 -16.15
C THR A 26 -4.42 -29.81 -16.26
N ALA A 27 -3.66 -30.04 -15.18
CA ALA A 27 -2.22 -29.73 -15.12
C ALA A 27 -1.38 -30.41 -16.21
N ASP A 28 -1.82 -31.58 -16.68
CA ASP A 28 -1.10 -32.40 -17.66
C ASP A 28 -1.64 -32.23 -19.10
N GLU A 29 -2.59 -31.32 -19.31
CA GLU A 29 -3.21 -31.11 -20.63
C GLU A 29 -2.52 -29.97 -21.41
N PHE A 30 -2.21 -30.24 -22.68
CA PHE A 30 -1.63 -29.23 -23.56
C PHE A 30 -2.67 -28.22 -24.06
N ILE A 31 -2.34 -26.94 -23.92
CA ILE A 31 -3.14 -25.84 -24.46
C ILE A 31 -2.73 -25.61 -25.92
N PRO A 32 -3.63 -25.78 -26.90
CA PRO A 32 -3.31 -25.60 -28.31
C PRO A 32 -2.94 -24.14 -28.60
N ARG A 33 -2.03 -23.95 -29.56
CA ARG A 33 -1.67 -22.61 -30.06
C ARG A 33 -2.91 -21.91 -30.59
N ASN A 34 -2.95 -20.59 -30.47
CA ASN A 34 -4.06 -19.73 -30.88
C ASN A 34 -5.36 -19.91 -30.08
N SER A 35 -5.32 -20.58 -28.93
CA SER A 35 -6.45 -20.59 -27.99
C SER A 35 -6.32 -19.46 -26.97
N SER A 36 -7.42 -18.77 -26.71
CA SER A 36 -7.53 -17.78 -25.64
C SER A 36 -7.91 -18.48 -24.33
N VAL A 37 -7.19 -18.17 -23.26
CA VAL A 37 -7.43 -18.76 -21.92
C VAL A 37 -7.66 -17.68 -20.86
N ILE A 38 -8.57 -17.97 -19.94
CA ILE A 38 -8.83 -17.23 -18.72
C ILE A 38 -8.03 -17.91 -17.61
N VAL A 39 -7.27 -17.12 -16.84
CA VAL A 39 -6.49 -17.60 -15.70
C VAL A 39 -7.10 -17.05 -14.43
N GLN A 40 -7.57 -17.94 -13.55
CA GLN A 40 -8.15 -17.60 -12.26
C GLN A 40 -7.25 -18.09 -11.12
N ARG A 41 -7.11 -17.28 -10.06
CA ARG A 41 -6.41 -17.67 -8.83
C ARG A 41 -7.43 -18.22 -7.84
N THR A 42 -7.15 -19.40 -7.30
CA THR A 42 -7.97 -20.02 -6.25
C THR A 42 -7.11 -20.20 -5.01
N PRO A 43 -7.56 -19.81 -3.81
CA PRO A 43 -6.82 -20.08 -2.58
C PRO A 43 -6.67 -21.59 -2.39
N ARG A 44 -5.49 -22.04 -1.94
CA ARG A 44 -5.21 -23.46 -1.70
C ARG A 44 -5.56 -23.81 -0.25
N ASP A 45 -6.26 -24.93 -0.02
CA ASP A 45 -6.76 -25.31 1.32
C ASP A 45 -5.64 -25.50 2.37
N ASN A 46 -4.44 -25.90 1.92
CA ASN A 46 -3.26 -26.08 2.78
C ASN A 46 -2.19 -24.98 2.59
N ALA A 47 -2.55 -23.84 1.99
CA ALA A 47 -1.63 -22.72 1.89
C ALA A 47 -1.18 -22.32 3.30
N ALA A 48 0.14 -22.19 3.49
CA ALA A 48 0.67 -21.55 4.69
C ALA A 48 -0.04 -20.20 4.81
N LYS A 49 -0.71 -19.95 5.95
CA LYS A 49 -1.33 -18.66 6.22
C LYS A 49 -0.24 -17.63 6.09
N LEU A 50 -0.25 -16.88 4.98
CA LEU A 50 0.60 -15.72 4.87
C LEU A 50 0.29 -14.88 6.10
N PRO A 51 1.32 -14.36 6.81
CA PRO A 51 1.07 -13.44 7.90
C PRO A 51 0.09 -12.43 7.36
N LYS A 52 -1.05 -12.27 8.05
CA LYS A 52 -2.08 -11.32 7.66
C LYS A 52 -1.30 -10.04 7.42
N VAL A 53 -1.16 -9.66 6.15
CA VAL A 53 -0.77 -8.30 5.80
C VAL A 53 -1.99 -7.55 6.29
N GLN A 54 -1.98 -7.22 7.59
CA GLN A 54 -2.58 -5.99 8.01
C GLN A 54 -1.97 -5.04 7.02
N ASP A 55 -2.80 -4.57 6.10
CA ASP A 55 -2.50 -3.37 5.38
C ASP A 55 -1.97 -2.43 6.45
N SER A 56 -0.65 -2.28 6.46
CA SER A 56 0.02 -1.19 7.12
C SER A 56 0.02 -0.02 6.17
N THR A 57 -0.93 0.05 5.22
CA THR A 57 -1.63 1.31 5.07
C THR A 57 -2.33 1.51 6.38
N ASN A 58 -1.99 2.60 7.03
CA ASN A 58 -2.65 3.12 8.20
C ASN A 58 -4.14 3.37 7.85
N SER A 59 -4.93 2.29 7.74
CA SER A 59 -6.39 2.25 7.65
C SER A 59 -6.96 2.27 9.07
N GLY A 60 -6.18 2.77 10.04
CA GLY A 60 -6.77 3.64 11.00
C GLY A 60 -7.51 4.71 10.22
N ILE A 61 -8.83 4.69 10.30
CA ILE A 61 -9.56 5.95 10.44
C ILE A 61 -8.86 6.67 11.59
N VAL A 62 -7.80 7.39 11.25
CA VAL A 62 -7.41 8.57 11.99
C VAL A 62 -8.56 9.49 11.63
N THR A 63 -9.56 9.57 12.49
CA THR A 63 -10.30 10.83 12.66
C THR A 63 -9.24 11.85 13.00
N LYS A 64 -8.59 12.38 11.97
CA LYS A 64 -7.74 13.53 12.04
C LYS A 64 -8.75 14.59 12.44
N ALA A 65 -8.77 14.94 13.73
CA ALA A 65 -9.46 16.13 14.17
C ALA A 65 -9.08 17.22 13.16
N ALA A 66 -10.09 17.85 12.58
CA ALA A 66 -9.95 18.85 11.55
C ALA A 66 -9.15 20.04 12.11
N THR A 67 -7.83 19.91 12.13
CA THR A 67 -6.91 21.03 12.22
C THR A 67 -6.61 21.38 10.78
N THR A 68 -7.28 22.42 10.34
CA THR A 68 -7.06 23.20 9.12
C THR A 68 -5.59 23.61 8.98
N SER A 69 -4.78 22.79 8.32
CA SER A 69 -3.58 23.18 7.60
C SER A 69 -2.85 21.95 7.06
N ASP A 70 -3.04 21.65 5.78
CA ASP A 70 -1.95 21.37 4.83
C ASP A 70 -2.54 20.75 3.56
N ASN A 71 -2.60 21.58 2.51
CA ASN A 71 -2.55 21.30 1.07
C ASN A 71 -2.70 19.83 0.66
N PHE A 72 -3.88 19.28 0.92
CA PHE A 72 -4.33 18.04 0.31
C PHE A 72 -5.12 18.43 -0.93
N THR A 73 -4.58 18.21 -2.12
CA THR A 73 -5.30 18.32 -3.39
C THR A 73 -6.26 17.13 -3.51
N GLY A 74 -7.26 17.13 -2.64
CA GLY A 74 -8.38 16.22 -2.70
C GLY A 74 -9.29 16.54 -3.90
N HIS A 75 -10.15 15.59 -4.21
CA HIS A 75 -11.18 15.72 -5.24
C HIS A 75 -12.06 16.94 -4.92
N ILE A 76 -11.90 18.04 -5.66
CA ILE A 76 -12.81 19.20 -5.62
C ILE A 76 -14.21 18.76 -6.09
N GLU A 77 -15.24 19.30 -5.44
CA GLU A 77 -16.63 19.05 -5.82
C GLU A 77 -16.95 19.62 -7.21
N SER A 78 -17.79 18.91 -7.97
CA SER A 78 -18.04 19.22 -9.38
C SER A 78 -18.61 20.63 -9.61
N GLU A 79 -19.38 21.17 -8.67
CA GLU A 79 -19.92 22.53 -8.78
C GLU A 79 -18.81 23.58 -8.68
N GLN A 80 -17.92 23.44 -7.69
CA GLN A 80 -16.79 24.36 -7.51
C GLN A 80 -15.80 24.29 -8.69
N PHE A 81 -15.67 23.12 -9.34
CA PHE A 81 -14.91 22.94 -10.57
C PHE A 81 -15.60 23.53 -11.83
N ASN A 82 -16.88 23.88 -11.79
CA ASN A 82 -17.55 24.56 -12.90
C ASN A 82 -17.52 26.08 -12.74
N GLN A 83 -17.47 26.58 -11.51
CA GLN A 83 -17.40 28.02 -11.20
C GLN A 83 -16.01 28.66 -11.42
N LEU A 84 -14.90 27.91 -11.38
CA LEU A 84 -13.56 28.49 -11.53
C LEU A 84 -13.27 28.94 -12.98
N SER A 85 -12.40 29.94 -13.09
CA SER A 85 -11.95 30.45 -14.40
C SER A 85 -11.22 29.36 -15.19
N GLU A 86 -11.15 29.49 -16.51
CA GLU A 86 -10.47 28.50 -17.35
C GLU A 86 -9.00 28.33 -16.93
N GLU A 87 -8.36 29.43 -16.56
CA GLU A 87 -6.98 29.47 -16.10
C GLU A 87 -6.79 28.71 -14.78
N GLU A 88 -7.67 28.93 -13.81
CA GLU A 88 -7.65 28.24 -12.52
C GLU A 88 -7.99 26.75 -12.68
N ARG A 89 -8.88 26.42 -13.61
CA ARG A 89 -9.24 25.04 -13.95
C ARG A 89 -8.03 24.28 -14.48
N ILE A 90 -7.30 24.89 -15.40
CA ILE A 90 -6.08 24.30 -15.98
C ILE A 90 -5.00 24.14 -14.90
N ALA A 91 -4.83 25.11 -14.00
CA ALA A 91 -3.88 25.02 -12.89
C ALA A 91 -4.23 23.85 -11.95
N HIS A 92 -5.51 23.70 -11.58
CA HIS A 92 -5.99 22.63 -10.71
C HIS A 92 -5.79 21.25 -11.35
N ILE A 93 -6.10 21.08 -12.64
CA ILE A 93 -5.85 19.81 -13.37
C ILE A 93 -4.35 19.48 -13.37
N LYS A 94 -3.49 20.46 -13.65
CA LYS A 94 -2.02 20.26 -13.65
C LYS A 94 -1.53 19.81 -12.28
N GLU A 95 -2.04 20.42 -11.22
CA GLU A 95 -1.63 20.10 -9.86
C GLU A 95 -2.11 18.70 -9.44
N VAL A 96 -3.39 18.39 -9.62
CA VAL A 96 -3.99 17.08 -9.25
C VAL A 96 -3.34 15.94 -10.02
N SER A 97 -3.12 16.12 -11.33
CA SER A 97 -2.49 15.09 -12.16
C SER A 97 -1.02 14.85 -11.79
N ALA A 98 -0.28 15.91 -11.42
CA ALA A 98 1.11 15.80 -10.99
C ALA A 98 1.26 15.35 -9.53
N TYR A 99 0.26 15.57 -8.67
CA TYR A 99 0.34 15.34 -7.23
C TYR A 99 0.85 13.95 -6.87
N LYS A 100 0.28 12.91 -7.50
CA LYS A 100 0.68 11.51 -7.26
C LYS A 100 2.17 11.26 -7.54
N TYR A 101 2.78 12.02 -8.44
CA TYR A 101 4.18 11.87 -8.86
C TYR A 101 5.15 12.80 -8.14
N GLN A 102 4.67 13.63 -7.20
CA GLN A 102 5.54 14.52 -6.43
C GLN A 102 6.52 13.73 -5.55
N PRO A 103 7.78 14.20 -5.43
CA PRO A 103 8.81 13.50 -4.65
C PRO A 103 8.41 13.31 -3.19
N SER A 104 7.65 14.26 -2.61
CA SER A 104 7.12 14.19 -1.25
C SER A 104 6.26 12.95 -0.96
N ASN A 105 5.64 12.36 -2.00
CA ASN A 105 4.82 11.16 -1.88
C ASN A 105 5.63 9.85 -1.88
N PHE A 106 6.85 9.85 -2.44
CA PHE A 106 7.71 8.65 -2.48
C PHE A 106 8.94 8.75 -1.59
N GLN A 107 9.25 9.94 -1.07
CA GLN A 107 10.27 10.11 -0.06
C GLN A 107 9.84 9.36 1.21
N LYS A 108 10.64 8.36 1.59
CA LYS A 108 10.48 7.66 2.86
C LYS A 108 10.59 8.69 3.98
N LYS A 109 9.48 8.97 4.67
CA LYS A 109 9.43 9.75 5.92
C LYS A 109 10.08 8.93 7.05
N SER A 110 11.35 8.58 6.87
CA SER A 110 12.11 7.71 7.77
C SER A 110 12.74 8.49 8.91
N SER A 111 12.87 9.81 8.79
CA SER A 111 13.59 10.64 9.76
C SER A 111 12.69 11.38 10.75
N SER A 112 11.45 11.72 10.39
CA SER A 112 10.57 12.51 11.26
C SER A 112 9.84 11.71 12.33
N ILE A 113 9.59 10.41 12.12
CA ILE A 113 8.95 9.56 13.13
C ILE A 113 9.95 9.18 14.24
N LEU A 114 11.26 9.17 13.93
CA LEU A 114 12.32 8.80 14.88
C LEU A 114 12.82 9.98 15.72
N TRP A 115 12.32 11.20 15.48
CA TRP A 115 12.68 12.42 16.18
C TRP A 115 11.38 13.04 16.72
N GLY A 116 10.95 12.62 17.90
CA GLY A 116 9.70 13.02 18.52
C GLY A 116 9.37 12.07 19.65
N PRO A 117 8.49 12.43 20.61
CA PRO A 117 8.06 11.49 21.64
C PRO A 117 7.42 10.27 20.96
N PRO A 118 7.90 9.05 21.23
CA PRO A 118 7.32 7.87 20.61
C PRO A 118 5.85 7.73 21.03
N PRO A 119 5.02 7.06 20.21
CA PRO A 119 3.64 6.78 20.57
C PRO A 119 3.54 6.09 21.95
N PRO A 120 2.44 6.31 22.72
CA PRO A 120 2.27 5.69 24.05
C PRO A 120 2.34 4.16 24.06
N THR A 121 2.10 3.51 22.92
CA THR A 121 2.17 2.07 22.73
C THR A 121 3.58 1.54 22.45
N TYR A 122 4.53 2.41 22.12
CA TYR A 122 5.90 2.01 21.84
C TYR A 122 6.66 1.71 23.14
N GLN A 123 7.20 0.50 23.23
CA GLN A 123 8.11 0.08 24.29
C GLN A 123 9.53 0.07 23.77
N CYS A 124 10.47 0.63 24.54
CA CYS A 124 11.87 0.66 24.16
C CYS A 124 12.49 -0.75 24.17
N ASN A 125 13.06 -1.19 23.05
CA ASN A 125 13.73 -2.50 22.95
C ASN A 125 15.00 -2.66 23.82
N ARG A 126 15.42 -1.62 24.56
CA ARG A 126 16.57 -1.67 25.48
C ARG A 126 16.17 -1.82 26.96
N CYS A 127 15.16 -1.07 27.40
CA CYS A 127 14.74 -1.06 28.81
C CYS A 127 13.28 -1.45 29.03
N SER A 128 12.55 -1.75 27.96
CA SER A 128 11.11 -2.08 27.95
C SER A 128 10.20 -1.02 28.55
N GLN A 129 10.68 0.22 28.74
CA GLN A 129 9.88 1.36 29.21
C GLN A 129 9.32 2.16 28.03
N SER A 130 8.14 2.74 28.21
CA SER A 130 7.50 3.66 27.26
C SER A 130 8.07 5.08 27.37
N GLY A 131 7.85 5.90 26.35
CA GLY A 131 8.12 7.35 26.41
C GLY A 131 9.45 7.82 25.79
N HIS A 132 10.30 6.92 25.29
CA HIS A 132 11.51 7.29 24.54
C HIS A 132 11.86 6.24 23.46
N TRP A 133 12.46 6.67 22.35
CA TRP A 133 12.96 5.76 21.32
C TRP A 133 14.18 4.98 21.82
N TYR A 134 14.46 3.81 21.23
CA TYR A 134 15.63 3.00 21.62
C TYR A 134 16.97 3.75 21.49
N LYS A 135 17.03 4.76 20.60
CA LYS A 135 18.18 5.64 20.39
C LYS A 135 18.42 6.62 21.55
N ASN A 136 17.37 6.96 22.30
CA ASN A 136 17.37 7.94 23.39
C ASN A 136 17.07 7.26 24.75
N CYS A 137 17.53 6.02 24.93
CA CYS A 137 17.26 5.28 26.16
C CYS A 137 18.05 5.86 27.35
N PRO A 138 17.38 6.39 28.39
CA PRO A 138 18.05 7.01 29.55
C PRO A 138 18.79 5.99 30.41
N MET A 139 18.49 4.70 30.27
CA MET A 139 19.18 3.64 31.01
C MET A 139 20.62 3.41 30.53
N VAL A 140 20.99 3.92 29.35
CA VAL A 140 22.35 3.82 28.79
C VAL A 140 23.28 4.88 29.38
N THR A 141 22.74 6.00 29.88
CA THR A 141 23.53 7.13 30.40
C THR A 141 23.80 7.06 31.90
N VAL A 142 23.24 6.09 32.62
CA VAL A 142 23.33 5.97 34.09
C VAL A 142 24.43 4.97 34.54
N ILE A 143 25.11 4.31 33.59
CA ILE A 143 26.17 3.33 33.87
C ILE A 143 27.54 3.81 33.34
N SER A 144 27.78 5.12 33.32
CA SER A 144 29.10 5.72 33.04
C SER A 144 29.65 6.44 34.25
#